data_AF-A0A1Q6ZGN7-F1
#
_entry.id   AF-A0A1Q6ZGN7-F1
#
_cell.length_a   1.000
_cell.length_b   1.000
_cell.length_c   1.000
_cell.angle_alpha   90.00
_cell.angle_beta   90.00
_cell.angle_gamma   90.00
#
_symmetry.space_group_name_H-M   'P 1'
#
loop_
_entity.id
_entity.type
_entity.pdbx_description
1 polymer ?
#
loop_
_entity_poly.entity_id
_entity_poly.type
_entity_poly.pdbx_seq_one_letter_code
_entity_poly.pdbx_strand_id
1 'polypeptide(L)'
;MAVIEREARIVNPLGMHVRPGAEFVKVANRFKSAVEVRKDDAVVNGKSILGMMTLAAECGSSIMIKTDGDDAEQAMAALLELVAAGFHEMHLKPGAKEDA
;
A
#
# COMPACT_ATOMS: atom_id res chain seq x y z
N MET A 1 -11.86 -9.27 -16.97
CA MET A 1 -11.34 -9.56 -15.62
C MET A 1 -9.97 -10.23 -15.69
N ALA A 2 -8.99 -9.60 -15.07
CA ALA A 2 -7.63 -10.11 -14.92
C ALA A 2 -7.26 -10.17 -13.42
N VAL A 3 -6.42 -11.13 -13.06
CA VAL A 3 -5.86 -11.28 -11.71
C VAL A 3 -4.36 -11.10 -11.80
N ILE A 4 -3.82 -10.14 -11.03
CA ILE A 4 -2.41 -9.76 -11.08
C ILE A 4 -1.88 -9.70 -9.66
N GLU A 5 -0.71 -10.30 -9.45
CA GLU A 5 0.02 -10.23 -8.19
C GLU A 5 1.44 -9.70 -8.43
N ARG A 6 1.89 -8.75 -7.63
CA ARG A 6 3.23 -8.15 -7.70
C ARG A 6 3.76 -7.82 -6.32
N GLU A 7 5.05 -8.04 -6.13
CA GLU A 7 5.76 -7.58 -4.93
C GLU A 7 6.06 -6.08 -5.03
N ALA A 8 5.92 -5.38 -3.90
CA ALA A 8 6.32 -3.99 -3.74
C ALA A 8 7.11 -3.83 -2.44
N ARG A 9 8.17 -3.01 -2.48
CA ARG A 9 9.00 -2.74 -1.30
C ARG A 9 8.58 -1.43 -0.64
N ILE A 10 8.38 -1.44 0.67
CA ILE A 10 8.13 -0.23 1.45
C ILE A 10 9.44 0.53 1.59
N VAL A 11 9.52 1.73 1.02
CA VAL A 11 10.75 2.54 1.00
C VAL A 11 10.66 3.80 1.86
N ASN A 12 9.46 4.21 2.28
CA ASN A 12 9.29 5.41 3.09
C ASN A 12 9.79 5.17 4.52
N PRO A 13 10.48 6.14 5.15
CA PRO A 13 11.24 5.90 6.39
C PRO A 13 10.41 5.42 7.60
N LEU A 14 9.12 5.76 7.65
CA LEU A 14 8.22 5.43 8.75
C LEU A 14 7.32 4.21 8.47
N GLY A 15 7.41 3.61 7.27
CA GLY A 15 6.60 2.45 6.89
C GLY A 15 5.11 2.75 6.67
N MET A 16 4.26 1.74 6.78
CA MET A 16 2.81 1.84 6.57
C MET A 16 2.08 2.35 7.82
N HIS A 17 2.17 3.66 8.08
CA HIS A 17 1.39 4.36 9.10
C HIS A 17 0.09 4.98 8.51
N VAL A 18 -0.58 5.83 9.28
CA VAL A 18 -1.91 6.38 8.95
C VAL A 18 -1.90 7.09 7.59
N ARG A 19 -0.89 7.93 7.32
CA ARG A 19 -0.85 8.76 6.09
C ARG A 19 -0.57 7.94 4.82
N PRO A 20 0.49 7.12 4.73
CA PRO A 20 0.68 6.14 3.65
C PRO A 20 -0.51 5.22 3.47
N GLY A 21 -1.09 4.73 4.56
CA GLY A 21 -2.29 3.88 4.52
C GLY A 21 -3.48 4.60 3.89
N ALA A 22 -3.72 5.87 4.25
CA ALA A 22 -4.79 6.68 3.67
C ALA A 22 -4.56 6.98 2.19
N GLU A 23 -3.33 7.34 1.78
CA GLU A 23 -3.03 7.56 0.36
C GLU A 23 -3.12 6.26 -0.45
N PHE A 24 -2.69 5.12 0.09
CA PHE A 24 -2.87 3.81 -0.54
C PHE A 24 -4.36 3.50 -0.78
N VAL A 25 -5.16 3.63 0.28
CA VAL A 25 -6.62 3.38 0.24
C VAL A 25 -7.31 4.33 -0.74
N LYS A 26 -6.91 5.60 -0.77
CA LYS A 26 -7.44 6.61 -1.69
C LYS A 26 -7.12 6.28 -3.15
N VAL A 27 -5.91 5.79 -3.45
CA VAL A 27 -5.57 5.32 -4.80
C VAL A 27 -6.32 4.05 -5.15
N ALA A 28 -6.34 3.05 -4.25
CA ALA A 28 -7.04 1.79 -4.46
C ALA A 28 -8.55 1.98 -4.73
N ASN A 29 -9.20 2.92 -4.04
CA ASN A 29 -10.62 3.23 -4.21
C ASN A 29 -10.98 3.95 -5.52
N ARG A 30 -9.99 4.39 -6.32
CA ARG A 30 -10.25 4.92 -7.68
C ARG A 30 -10.63 3.83 -8.68
N PHE A 31 -10.34 2.57 -8.35
CA PHE A 31 -10.51 1.43 -9.24
C PHE A 31 -11.67 0.54 -8.79
N LYS A 32 -12.28 -0.15 -9.74
CA LYS A 32 -13.34 -1.14 -9.49
C LYS A 32 -12.77 -2.45 -8.97
N SER A 33 -11.56 -2.81 -9.38
CA SER A 33 -10.87 -4.04 -9.00
C SER A 33 -10.80 -4.23 -7.48
N ALA A 34 -10.96 -5.47 -7.02
CA ALA A 34 -10.60 -5.83 -5.66
C ALA A 34 -9.08 -5.63 -5.48
N VAL A 35 -8.68 -5.13 -4.31
CA VAL A 35 -7.27 -4.93 -3.96
C VAL A 35 -7.03 -5.64 -2.64
N GLU A 36 -6.12 -6.60 -2.65
CA GLU A 36 -5.68 -7.32 -1.46
C GLU A 36 -4.18 -7.08 -1.28
N VAL A 37 -3.77 -6.87 -0.03
CA VAL A 37 -2.36 -6.65 0.32
C VAL A 37 -1.96 -7.70 1.33
N ARG A 38 -0.81 -8.34 1.11
CA ARG A 38 -0.26 -9.36 2.01
C ARG A 38 1.13 -8.97 2.50
N LYS A 39 1.40 -9.29 3.75
CA LYS A 39 2.73 -9.25 4.35
C LYS A 39 2.81 -10.42 5.32
N ASP A 40 3.78 -11.31 5.13
CA ASP A 40 3.90 -12.55 5.91
C ASP A 40 2.56 -13.31 5.89
N ASP A 41 1.99 -13.64 7.06
CA ASP A 41 0.69 -14.30 7.19
C ASP A 41 -0.51 -13.34 7.20
N ALA A 42 -0.27 -12.02 7.23
CA ALA A 42 -1.33 -11.02 7.26
C ALA A 42 -1.86 -10.74 5.85
N VAL A 43 -3.17 -10.83 5.67
CA VAL A 43 -3.89 -10.51 4.43
C VAL A 43 -4.97 -9.49 4.73
N VAL A 44 -4.95 -8.36 4.02
CA VAL A 44 -5.87 -7.24 4.28
C VAL A 44 -6.48 -6.72 2.99
N ASN A 45 -7.67 -6.12 3.11
CA ASN A 45 -8.30 -5.38 2.02
C ASN A 45 -7.58 -4.04 1.83
N GLY A 46 -6.93 -3.84 0.68
CA GLY A 46 -6.19 -2.62 0.33
C GLY A 46 -7.05 -1.37 0.17
N LYS A 47 -8.39 -1.51 0.16
CA LYS A 47 -9.35 -0.40 0.17
C LYS A 47 -9.85 -0.02 1.57
N SER A 48 -9.38 -0.70 2.62
CA SER A 48 -9.77 -0.44 4.02
C SER A 48 -8.59 0.15 4.79
N ILE A 49 -8.77 1.36 5.32
CA ILE A 49 -7.75 2.04 6.14
C ILE A 49 -7.37 1.23 7.37
N LEU A 50 -8.36 0.62 8.03
CA LEU A 50 -8.13 -0.19 9.22
C LEU A 50 -7.27 -1.41 8.89
N GLY A 51 -7.55 -2.07 7.75
CA GLY A 51 -6.75 -3.20 7.28
C GLY A 51 -5.30 -2.79 6.98
N MET A 52 -5.10 -1.70 6.24
CA MET A 52 -3.77 -1.22 5.89
C MET A 52 -2.92 -0.85 7.13
N MET A 53 -3.53 -0.25 8.16
CA MET A 53 -2.83 0.06 9.40
C MET A 53 -2.43 -1.20 10.19
N THR A 54 -3.22 -2.26 10.13
CA THR A 54 -2.92 -3.52 10.83
C THR A 54 -1.82 -4.35 10.16
N LEU A 55 -1.49 -4.06 8.89
CA LEU A 55 -0.45 -4.76 8.15
C LEU A 55 0.96 -4.56 8.75
N ALA A 56 1.16 -3.45 9.48
CA ALA A 56 2.41 -3.12 10.17
C ALA A 56 3.66 -3.27 9.26
N ALA A 57 3.56 -2.84 8.01
CA ALA A 57 4.64 -2.97 7.03
C ALA A 57 5.71 -1.90 7.27
N GLU A 58 6.84 -2.29 7.86
CA GLU A 58 7.96 -1.41 8.16
C GLU A 58 8.81 -1.07 6.92
N CYS A 59 9.61 0.00 7.02
CA CYS A 59 10.56 0.37 5.97
C CYS A 59 11.51 -0.79 5.67
N GLY A 60 11.71 -1.07 4.38
CA GLY A 60 12.54 -2.13 3.87
C GLY A 60 11.82 -3.47 3.68
N SER A 61 10.62 -3.65 4.27
CA SER A 61 9.81 -4.85 4.09
C SER A 61 9.18 -4.94 2.70
N SER A 62 8.88 -6.16 2.26
CA SER A 62 8.13 -6.43 1.03
C SER A 62 6.67 -6.74 1.37
N ILE A 63 5.77 -6.24 0.52
CA ILE A 63 4.34 -6.57 0.52
C ILE A 63 3.97 -7.17 -0.83
N MET A 64 3.00 -8.08 -0.84
CA MET A 64 2.39 -8.59 -2.06
C MET A 64 1.09 -7.84 -2.32
N ILE A 65 0.95 -7.22 -3.47
CA ILE A 65 -0.28 -6.56 -3.90
C ILE A 65 -0.96 -7.48 -4.91
N LYS A 66 -2.23 -7.76 -4.69
CA LYS A 66 -3.10 -8.47 -5.62
C LYS A 66 -4.22 -7.55 -6.08
N THR A 67 -4.44 -7.50 -7.38
CA THR A 67 -5.56 -6.80 -8.00
C THR A 67 -6.37 -7.75 -8.86
N ASP A 68 -7.69 -7.72 -8.70
CA ASP A 68 -8.63 -8.58 -9.44
C ASP A 68 -9.81 -7.75 -9.96
N GLY A 69 -9.94 -7.66 -11.29
CA GLY A 69 -11.02 -6.93 -11.94
C GLY A 69 -10.72 -6.51 -13.37
N ASP A 70 -11.57 -5.64 -13.92
CA ASP A 70 -11.43 -5.15 -15.30
C ASP A 70 -10.40 -4.04 -15.45
N ASP A 71 -10.09 -3.33 -14.36
CA ASP A 71 -9.08 -2.28 -14.30
C ASP A 71 -7.86 -2.69 -13.45
N ALA A 72 -7.60 -4.00 -13.35
CA ALA A 72 -6.57 -4.57 -12.47
C ALA A 72 -5.15 -4.10 -12.84
N GLU A 73 -4.83 -4.02 -14.15
CA GLU A 73 -3.52 -3.54 -14.60
C GLU A 73 -3.28 -2.07 -14.21
N GLN A 74 -4.28 -1.22 -14.40
CA GLN A 74 -4.21 0.20 -14.06
C GLN A 74 -4.12 0.39 -12.54
N ALA A 75 -4.89 -0.39 -11.78
CA ALA A 75 -4.84 -0.39 -10.33
C ALA A 75 -3.44 -0.81 -9.84
N MET A 76 -2.91 -1.91 -10.37
CA MET A 76 -1.57 -2.41 -10.01
C MET A 76 -0.50 -1.35 -10.31
N ALA A 77 -0.50 -0.77 -11.51
CA ALA A 77 0.48 0.24 -11.90
C ALA A 77 0.47 1.45 -10.96
N ALA A 78 -0.71 2.01 -10.67
CA ALA A 78 -0.84 3.17 -9.79
C ALA A 78 -0.40 2.87 -8.34
N LEU A 79 -0.70 1.68 -7.82
CA LEU A 79 -0.30 1.28 -6.48
C LEU A 79 1.21 1.05 -6.39
N LEU A 80 1.82 0.40 -7.38
CA LEU A 80 3.28 0.22 -7.42
C LEU A 80 4.00 1.56 -7.54
N GLU A 81 3.49 2.49 -8.35
CA GLU A 81 4.04 3.83 -8.48
C GLU A 81 4.01 4.59 -7.15
N LEU A 82 2.88 4.56 -6.44
CA LEU A 82 2.74 5.21 -5.13
C LEU A 82 3.73 4.64 -4.10
N VAL A 83 3.85 3.31 -4.04
CA VAL A 83 4.77 2.63 -3.11
C VAL A 83 6.21 2.97 -3.48
N ALA A 84 6.59 2.93 -4.76
CA ALA A 84 7.93 3.26 -5.24
C ALA A 84 8.29 4.74 -5.00
N ALA A 85 7.32 5.65 -5.04
CA ALA A 85 7.48 7.05 -4.67
C ALA A 85 7.63 7.26 -3.15
N GLY A 86 7.58 6.19 -2.35
CA GLY A 86 7.66 6.25 -0.89
C GLY A 86 6.53 7.09 -0.30
N PHE A 87 5.33 7.04 -0.89
CA PHE A 87 4.17 7.85 -0.50
C PHE A 87 4.47 9.36 -0.44
N HIS A 88 5.51 9.82 -1.15
CA HIS A 88 6.04 11.18 -1.13
C HIS A 88 6.58 11.63 0.25
N GLU A 89 6.97 10.70 1.10
CA GLU A 89 7.44 10.93 2.48
C GLU A 89 8.93 10.64 2.69
N MET A 90 9.70 10.53 1.60
CA MET A 90 11.15 10.24 1.65
C MET A 90 11.99 11.31 2.38
N HIS A 91 11.42 12.47 2.68
CA HIS A 91 12.06 13.54 3.44
C HIS A 91 11.93 13.40 4.96
N LEU A 92 11.11 12.46 5.44
CA LEU A 92 10.89 12.22 6.87
C LEU A 92 12.05 11.43 7.49
N LYS A 93 12.23 11.58 8.80
CA LYS A 93 13.26 10.84 9.56
C LYS A 93 12.59 9.85 10.53
N PRO A 94 13.14 8.65 10.73
CA PRO A 94 12.69 7.74 11.78
C PRO A 94 12.65 8.44 13.14
N GLY A 95 11.51 8.39 13.84
CA GLY A 95 11.32 9.06 15.14
C GLY A 95 10.77 10.48 15.08
N ALA A 96 10.44 11.03 13.90
CA ALA A 96 9.55 12.17 13.81
C ALA A 96 8.17 11.76 14.33
N LYS A 97 7.76 12.29 15.50
CA LYS A 97 6.41 12.09 16.00
C LYS A 97 5.45 12.69 14.98
N GLU A 98 4.60 11.87 14.37
CA GLU A 98 3.38 12.39 13.77
C GLU A 98 2.47 12.77 14.93
N ASP A 99 2.29 14.06 15.13
CA ASP A 99 1.33 14.58 16.09
C ASP A 99 -0.06 14.02 15.75
N ALA A 100 -0.70 13.52 16.81
CA ALA A 100 -1.97 12.80 16.81
C ALA A 100 -3.14 13.55 16.15
#